data_AF-A0A2N5MHD1-F1
#
_entry.id   AF-A0A2N5MHD1-F1
#
_cell.length_a   1.000
_cell.length_b   1.000
_cell.length_c   1.000
_cell.angle_alpha   90.00
_cell.angle_beta   90.00
_cell.angle_gamma   90.00
#
_symmetry.space_group_name_H-M   'P 1'
#
loop_
_entity.id
_entity.type
_entity.pdbx_description
1 polymer ?
#
loop_
_entity_poly.entity_id
_entity_poly.type
_entity_poly.pdbx_seq_one_letter_code
_entity_poly.pdbx_strand_id
1 'polypeptide(L)' 'MDNEAIIKFRNKGIKIEKTKSRHEVFSSLYESDPSLLGLQTVAKTDRLMMQIDEQKMNEF' A
#
# COMPACT_ATOMS: atom_id res chain seq x y z
N MET A 1 -19.27 11.59 19.56
CA MET A 1 -18.86 13.00 19.46
C MET A 1 -18.37 13.23 18.03
N ASP A 2 -18.88 14.25 17.37
CA ASP A 2 -18.39 14.63 16.05
C ASP A 2 -16.97 15.20 16.14
N ASN A 3 -16.16 14.96 15.10
CA ASN A 3 -14.79 15.46 15.05
C ASN A 3 -14.81 17.01 15.00
N GLU A 4 -14.21 17.66 15.99
CA GLU A 4 -14.18 19.11 16.14
C GLU A 4 -13.62 19.84 14.91
N ALA A 5 -12.63 19.24 14.24
CA ALA A 5 -12.06 19.81 13.02
C ALA A 5 -13.08 19.83 11.88
N ILE A 6 -13.89 18.78 11.74
CA ILE A 6 -14.93 18.71 10.71
C ILE A 6 -15.96 19.83 10.93
N ILE A 7 -16.39 20.02 12.18
CA ILE A 7 -17.35 21.07 12.54
C ILE A 7 -16.77 22.47 12.24
N LYS A 8 -15.52 22.72 12.65
CA LYS A 8 -14.82 24.00 12.41
C LYS A 8 -14.78 24.37 10.93
N PHE A 9 -14.49 23.43 10.05
CA PHE A 9 -14.40 23.71 8.60
C PHE A 9 -15.76 23.85 7.94
N ARG A 10 -16.77 23.04 8.35
CA ARG A 10 -18.15 23.22 7.88
C ARG A 10 -18.70 24.60 8.20
N ASN A 11 -18.42 25.12 9.40
CA ASN A 11 -18.83 26.48 9.80
C ASN A 11 -18.16 27.60 8.98
N LYS A 12 -17.06 27.30 8.27
CA LYS A 12 -16.40 28.22 7.33
C LYS A 12 -16.94 28.09 5.89
N GLY A 13 -18.00 27.32 5.68
CA GLY A 13 -18.53 27.02 4.34
C GLY A 13 -17.66 26.03 3.54
N ILE A 14 -16.70 25.36 4.18
CA ILE A 14 -15.85 24.37 3.51
C ILE A 14 -16.58 23.03 3.50
N LYS A 15 -16.83 22.51 2.29
CA LYS A 15 -17.40 21.17 2.09
C LYS A 15 -16.35 20.12 2.41
N ILE A 16 -16.68 19.21 3.33
CA ILE A 16 -15.85 18.04 3.64
C ILE A 16 -16.57 16.80 3.12
N GLU A 17 -15.95 16.12 2.17
CA GLU A 17 -16.41 14.84 1.63
C GLU A 17 -15.53 13.70 2.16
N LYS A 18 -16.15 12.55 2.42
CA LYS A 18 -15.41 11.33 2.75
C LYS A 18 -14.87 10.76 1.46
N THR A 19 -13.56 10.59 1.38
CA THR A 19 -12.93 9.81 0.32
C THR A 19 -12.65 8.40 0.83
N LYS A 20 -12.40 7.47 -0.10
CA LYS A 20 -11.81 6.17 0.24
C LYS A 20 -10.53 6.39 1.05
N SER A 21 -10.25 5.47 1.98
CA SER A 21 -8.99 5.53 2.72
C SER A 21 -7.81 5.26 1.78
N ARG A 22 -6.62 5.73 2.13
CA ARG A 22 -5.40 5.41 1.36
C ARG A 22 -5.20 3.90 1.24
N HIS A 23 -5.47 3.16 2.32
CA HIS A 23 -5.38 1.70 2.32
C HIS A 23 -6.38 1.07 1.36
N GLU A 24 -7.64 1.53 1.38
CA GLU A 24 -8.68 1.03 0.47
C GLU A 24 -8.37 1.31 -0.99
N VAL A 25 -7.89 2.52 -1.31
CA VAL A 25 -7.45 2.87 -2.67
C VAL A 25 -6.28 1.98 -3.09
N PHE A 26 -5.30 1.78 -2.21
CA PHE A 26 -4.14 0.94 -2.48
C PHE A 26 -4.52 -0.53 -2.72
N SER A 27 -5.30 -1.13 -1.82
CA SER A 27 -5.72 -2.53 -1.93
C SER A 27 -6.53 -2.74 -3.21
N SER A 28 -7.48 -1.84 -3.49
CA SER A 28 -8.28 -1.91 -4.72
C SER A 28 -7.42 -1.80 -5.98
N LEU A 29 -6.42 -0.91 -6.01
CA LEU A 29 -5.53 -0.75 -7.15
C LEU A 29 -4.59 -1.95 -7.31
N TYR A 30 -4.01 -2.42 -6.22
CA TYR A 30 -3.12 -3.60 -6.22
C TYR A 30 -3.84 -4.86 -6.69
N GLU A 31 -5.05 -5.11 -6.20
CA GLU A 31 -5.85 -6.26 -6.64
C GLU A 31 -6.23 -6.15 -8.13
N SER A 32 -6.50 -4.93 -8.62
CA SER A 32 -6.89 -4.71 -10.02
C SER A 32 -5.72 -4.75 -10.99
N ASP A 33 -4.56 -4.22 -10.59
CA ASP A 33 -3.34 -4.19 -11.38
C ASP A 33 -2.13 -3.99 -10.45
N PRO A 34 -1.47 -5.10 -10.04
CA PRO A 34 -0.28 -5.06 -9.19
C PRO A 34 0.88 -4.25 -9.79
N SER A 35 0.91 -4.05 -11.11
CA SER A 35 2.01 -3.35 -11.81
C SER A 35 1.97 -1.83 -11.61
N LEU A 36 0.81 -1.27 -11.25
CA LEU A 36 0.62 0.17 -11.00
C LEU A 36 1.35 0.67 -9.75
N LEU A 37 1.78 -0.22 -8.86
CA LEU A 37 2.53 0.18 -7.66
C LEU A 37 3.95 0.65 -7.94
N GLY A 38 4.39 0.70 -9.21
CA GLY A 38 5.72 1.18 -9.56
C GLY A 38 6.84 0.36 -8.91
N LEU A 39 6.54 -0.88 -8.47
CA LEU A 39 7.56 -1.90 -8.26
C LEU A 39 8.04 -2.35 -9.64
N GLN A 40 8.72 -1.45 -10.35
CA GLN A 40 9.62 -1.89 -11.39
C GLN A 40 10.71 -2.71 -10.68
N THR A 41 10.54 -4.03 -10.76
CA THR A 41 11.59 -5.03 -10.54
C THR A 41 12.26 -5.06 -9.17
N VAL A 42 11.53 -5.47 -8.12
CA VAL A 42 12.16 -6.31 -7.06
C VAL A 42 11.94 -7.80 -7.35
N ALA A 43 11.32 -8.14 -8.49
CA ALA A 43 11.19 -9.52 -8.99
C ALA A 43 12.53 -10.25 -9.26
N LYS A 44 13.68 -9.62 -9.02
CA LYS A 44 15.00 -10.29 -9.05
C LYS A 44 15.66 -10.44 -7.67
N THR A 45 15.24 -9.72 -6.64
CA THR A 45 15.97 -9.73 -5.36
C THR A 45 15.45 -10.81 -4.40
N ASP A 46 14.14 -11.11 -4.42
CA ASP A 46 13.59 -12.19 -3.58
C ASP A 46 13.87 -13.59 -4.17
N ARG A 47 14.01 -13.71 -5.49
CA ARG A 47 14.41 -14.97 -6.13
C ARG A 47 15.88 -15.33 -5.86
N LEU A 48 16.74 -14.33 -5.63
CA LEU A 48 18.13 -14.54 -5.24
C LEU A 48 18.26 -14.99 -3.77
N MET A 49 17.40 -14.50 -2.86
CA MET A 49 17.45 -14.93 -1.45
C MET A 49 16.96 -16.36 -1.24
N MET A 50 15.96 -16.84 -1.99
CA MET A 50 15.53 -18.24 -1.88
C MET A 50 16.55 -19.26 -2.42
N GLN A 51 17.42 -18.89 -3.36
CA GLN A 51 18.43 -19.80 -3.91
C GLN A 51 19.69 -19.92 -3.03
N ILE A 52 20.02 -18.88 -2.25
CA ILE A 52 21.17 -18.90 -1.34
C ILE A 52 20.93 -19.83 -0.14
N ASP A 53 19.69 -19.92 0.34
CA ASP A 53 19.33 -20.84 1.43
C ASP A 53 19.29 -22.31 1.00
N GLU A 54 18.96 -22.61 -0.27
CA GLU A 54 18.92 -23.99 -0.77
C GLU A 54 20.35 -24.55 -1.03
N GLN A 55 21.31 -23.70 -1.43
CA GLN A 55 22.71 -24.13 -1.61
C GLN A 55 23.45 -24.40 -0.30
N LYS A 56 23.11 -23.70 0.80
CA LYS A 56 23.77 -23.92 2.11
C LYS A 56 23.31 -25.19 2.84
N MET A 57 22.17 -25.76 2.46
CA MET A 57 21.64 -26.99 3.05
C MET A 57 22.22 -28.27 2.43
N ASN A 58 22.98 -28.16 1.33
CA ASN A 58 23.59 -29.30 0.63
C ASN A 58 25.11 -29.43 0.86
N GLU A 59 25.71 -28.61 1.72
CA GLU A 59 27.14 -28.67 2.08
C GLU A 59 27.40 -29.23 3.50
N PHE A 60 26.45 -29.97 4.08
CA PHE A 60 26.63 -30.74 5.31
C PHE A 60 26.21 -32.20 5.15
#